data_AF-A0AAU5W465-F1
#
_entry.id   AF-A0AAU5W465-F1
#
_cell.length_a   1.000
_cell.length_b   1.000
_cell.length_c   1.000
_cell.angle_alpha   90.00
_cell.angle_beta   90.00
_cell.angle_gamma   90.00
#
_symmetry.space_group_name_H-M   'P 1'
#
loop_
_entity.id
_entity.type
_entity.pdbx_description
1 polymer ?
#
loop_
_entity_poly.entity_id
_entity_poly.type
_entity_poly.pdbx_seq_one_letter_code
_entity_poly.pdbx_strand_id
1 'polypeptide(L)'
;MSNKLLAPDGWLVLGLPWPEQTRDGWGECAVAIAPTMIPRHLVSKGAGIALDLATVLARDPKDGPGKAVFFSDVTLRLDKQGKDWADFGADYEAVIDELVKAPVPQLYMTLVQKAHAILCDASRDGVRLYYPGGDVEHVTPQVRADVHAAITTSLERDWPPYIQGLIDRGALQT
;
A
#
# COMPACT_ATOMS: atom_id res chain seq x y z
N MET A 1 -13.13 -11.23 -18.59
CA MET A 1 -13.00 -10.73 -17.20
C MET A 1 -11.76 -11.25 -16.46
N SER A 2 -11.10 -12.33 -16.91
CA SER A 2 -9.92 -12.95 -16.25
C SER A 2 -8.66 -12.07 -16.07
N ASN A 3 -8.44 -11.04 -16.91
CA ASN A 3 -7.16 -10.30 -16.90
C ASN A 3 -6.97 -9.37 -15.68
N LYS A 4 -8.06 -8.86 -15.06
CA LYS A 4 -7.95 -7.89 -13.96
C LYS A 4 -7.54 -8.48 -12.62
N LEU A 5 -7.66 -9.79 -12.43
CA LEU A 5 -7.17 -10.47 -11.23
C LEU A 5 -5.64 -10.62 -11.27
N LEU A 6 -5.11 -10.99 -12.44
CA LEU A 6 -3.68 -11.16 -12.68
C LEU A 6 -2.95 -9.82 -12.85
N ALA A 7 -3.60 -8.83 -13.47
CA ALA A 7 -3.06 -7.51 -13.71
C ALA A 7 -4.08 -6.44 -13.28
N PRO A 8 -4.19 -6.15 -11.97
CA PRO A 8 -5.08 -5.09 -11.49
C PRO A 8 -4.59 -3.71 -11.96
N ASP A 9 -5.50 -2.73 -11.96
CA ASP A 9 -5.17 -1.36 -12.34
C ASP A 9 -4.20 -0.69 -11.34
N GLY A 10 -4.09 -1.24 -10.13
CA GLY A 10 -3.15 -0.86 -9.08
C GLY A 10 -3.35 -1.70 -7.82
N TRP A 11 -2.45 -1.51 -6.87
CA TRP A 11 -2.45 -2.12 -5.54
C TRP A 11 -2.51 -1.03 -4.49
N LEU A 12 -3.21 -1.31 -3.40
CA LEU A 12 -3.06 -0.59 -2.15
C LEU A 12 -2.04 -1.33 -1.31
N VAL A 13 -0.99 -0.63 -0.88
CA VAL A 13 0.09 -1.15 -0.05
C VAL A 13 -0.05 -0.59 1.36
N LEU A 14 -0.18 -1.48 2.33
CA LEU A 14 -0.32 -1.16 3.75
C LEU A 14 1.01 -1.42 4.44
N GLY A 15 1.46 -0.47 5.28
CA GLY A 15 2.57 -0.70 6.20
C GLY A 15 2.09 -1.55 7.37
N LEU A 16 2.86 -2.58 7.71
CA LEU A 16 2.69 -3.38 8.92
C LEU A 16 3.73 -2.94 9.98
N PRO A 17 3.55 -3.29 11.26
CA PRO A 17 4.58 -3.06 12.27
C PRO A 17 5.93 -3.63 11.82
N TRP A 18 7.01 -2.87 12.05
CA TRP A 18 8.35 -3.35 11.74
C TRP A 18 8.68 -4.58 12.60
N PRO A 19 9.13 -5.70 12.02
CA PRO A 19 9.32 -6.94 12.76
C PRO A 19 10.50 -6.83 13.75
N GLU A 20 10.36 -7.48 14.90
CA GLU A 20 11.41 -7.56 15.92
C GLU A 20 12.65 -8.33 15.42
N GLN A 21 12.41 -9.34 14.59
CA GLN A 21 13.45 -10.16 13.98
C GLN A 21 13.62 -9.72 12.52
N THR A 22 14.79 -9.16 12.23
CA THR A 22 15.16 -8.74 10.87
C THR A 22 16.40 -9.51 10.43
N ARG A 23 16.51 -9.71 9.12
CA ARG A 23 17.71 -10.28 8.51
C ARG A 23 18.36 -9.20 7.66
N ASP A 24 19.57 -8.79 8.03
CA ASP A 24 20.39 -7.85 7.26
C ASP A 24 19.66 -6.52 6.91
N GLY A 25 18.80 -6.03 7.80
CA GLY A 25 18.04 -4.79 7.61
C GLY A 25 16.76 -4.92 6.78
N TRP A 26 16.36 -6.15 6.44
CA TRP A 26 15.12 -6.48 5.75
C TRP A 26 14.09 -7.08 6.70
N GLY A 27 12.81 -6.70 6.52
CA GLY A 27 11.70 -7.22 7.31
C GLY A 27 10.42 -7.36 6.48
N GLU A 28 9.66 -8.43 6.71
CA GLU A 28 8.29 -8.57 6.19
C GLU A 28 7.38 -7.60 6.95
N CYS A 29 7.13 -6.44 6.33
CA CYS A 29 6.56 -5.29 7.01
C CYS A 29 5.58 -4.51 6.15
N ALA A 30 5.11 -5.10 5.05
CA ALA A 30 4.09 -4.52 4.20
C ALA A 30 3.24 -5.60 3.57
N VAL A 31 2.04 -5.22 3.16
CA VAL A 31 1.13 -6.10 2.44
C VAL A 31 0.45 -5.33 1.32
N ALA A 32 0.40 -5.95 0.13
CA ALA A 32 -0.29 -5.41 -1.02
C ALA A 32 -1.62 -6.14 -1.25
N ILE A 33 -2.66 -5.36 -1.54
CA ILE A 33 -4.00 -5.85 -1.89
C ILE A 33 -4.48 -5.16 -3.17
N ALA A 34 -5.18 -5.88 -4.04
CA ALA A 34 -5.82 -5.27 -5.20
C ALA A 34 -7.18 -4.68 -4.79
N PRO A 35 -7.40 -3.35 -4.85
CA PRO A 35 -8.62 -2.74 -4.32
C PRO A 35 -9.90 -3.24 -5.00
N THR A 36 -9.82 -3.69 -6.24
CA THR A 36 -10.97 -4.22 -7.00
C THR A 36 -11.41 -5.60 -6.54
N MET A 37 -10.62 -6.31 -5.72
CA MET A 37 -10.97 -7.63 -5.19
C MET A 37 -11.82 -7.57 -3.92
N ILE A 38 -11.95 -6.39 -3.27
CA ILE A 38 -12.75 -6.23 -2.06
C ILE A 38 -14.08 -5.54 -2.41
N PRO A 39 -15.22 -6.23 -2.32
CA PRO A 39 -16.52 -5.62 -2.52
C PRO A 39 -16.80 -4.55 -1.46
N ARG A 40 -17.18 -3.33 -1.88
CA ARG A 40 -17.40 -2.19 -0.97
C ARG A 40 -18.49 -2.40 0.07
N HIS A 41 -19.47 -3.26 -0.22
CA HIS A 41 -20.54 -3.59 0.71
C HIS A 41 -20.11 -4.56 1.83
N LEU A 42 -18.90 -5.13 1.75
CA LEU A 42 -18.35 -6.05 2.76
C LEU A 42 -17.36 -5.37 3.71
N VAL A 43 -17.13 -4.07 3.54
CA VAL A 43 -16.20 -3.29 4.36
C VAL A 43 -16.88 -2.07 4.95
N SER A 44 -16.28 -1.52 6.01
CA SER A 44 -16.67 -0.26 6.61
C SER A 44 -16.58 0.88 5.60
N LYS A 45 -17.26 1.99 5.92
CA LYS A 45 -17.19 3.22 5.12
C LYS A 45 -15.75 3.71 4.96
N GLY A 46 -14.93 3.65 6.02
CA GLY A 46 -13.53 4.07 6.01
C GLY A 46 -12.67 3.23 5.05
N ALA A 47 -12.76 1.91 5.18
CA ALA A 47 -12.07 0.98 4.29
C ALA A 47 -12.55 1.11 2.83
N GLY A 48 -13.86 1.30 2.61
CA GLY A 48 -14.41 1.56 1.28
C GLY A 48 -13.81 2.81 0.63
N ILE A 49 -13.72 3.91 1.38
CA ILE A 49 -13.09 5.16 0.92
C ILE A 49 -11.61 4.95 0.59
N ALA A 50 -10.88 4.21 1.44
CA ALA A 50 -9.48 3.92 1.20
C ALA A 50 -9.27 3.20 -0.14
N LEU A 51 -10.07 2.17 -0.40
CA LEU A 51 -10.00 1.36 -1.62
C LEU A 51 -10.39 2.17 -2.87
N ASP A 52 -11.39 3.06 -2.76
CA ASP A 52 -11.81 3.94 -3.86
C ASP A 52 -10.76 4.99 -4.18
N LEU A 53 -10.22 5.67 -3.16
CA LEU A 53 -9.16 6.65 -3.33
C LEU A 53 -7.88 6.01 -3.88
N ALA A 54 -7.52 4.81 -3.42
CA ALA A 54 -6.40 4.06 -3.99
C ALA A 54 -6.61 3.77 -5.48
N THR A 55 -7.83 3.37 -5.87
CA THR A 55 -8.15 3.12 -7.29
C THR A 55 -8.04 4.39 -8.15
N VAL A 56 -8.44 5.55 -7.61
CA VAL A 56 -8.32 6.84 -8.29
C VAL A 56 -6.85 7.26 -8.40
N LEU A 57 -6.10 7.20 -7.30
CA LEU A 57 -4.69 7.59 -7.24
C LEU A 57 -3.82 6.74 -8.16
N ALA A 58 -4.10 5.43 -8.25
CA ALA A 58 -3.38 4.52 -9.14
C ALA A 58 -3.46 4.91 -10.62
N ARG A 59 -4.52 5.63 -11.00
CA ARG A 59 -4.81 6.04 -12.38
C ARG A 59 -4.51 7.51 -12.66
N ASP A 60 -4.10 8.29 -11.66
CA ASP A 60 -3.84 9.71 -11.82
C ASP A 60 -2.52 9.91 -12.60
N PRO A 61 -2.59 10.44 -13.85
CA PRO A 61 -1.42 10.53 -14.71
C PRO A 61 -0.55 11.77 -14.45
N LYS A 62 -0.98 12.69 -13.57
CA LYS A 62 -0.28 13.97 -13.35
C LYS A 62 0.47 13.99 -12.03
N ASP A 63 -0.18 13.56 -10.96
CA ASP A 63 0.35 13.66 -9.59
C ASP A 63 0.10 12.38 -8.76
N GLY A 64 -0.26 11.27 -9.41
CA GLY A 64 -0.51 9.99 -8.77
C GLY A 64 0.78 9.26 -8.38
N PRO A 65 0.77 8.46 -7.30
CA PRO A 65 1.91 7.61 -6.90
C PRO A 65 2.18 6.44 -7.88
N GLY A 66 1.39 6.32 -8.95
CA GLY A 66 1.42 5.18 -9.86
C GLY A 66 0.67 3.98 -9.30
N LYS A 67 0.91 2.78 -9.86
CA LYS A 67 0.11 1.59 -9.56
C LYS A 67 0.23 1.10 -8.11
N ALA A 68 1.38 1.26 -7.46
CA ALA A 68 1.55 0.91 -6.05
C ALA A 68 1.20 2.10 -5.16
N VAL A 69 -0.07 2.23 -4.78
CA VAL A 69 -0.54 3.31 -3.90
C VAL A 69 -0.30 2.94 -2.45
N PHE A 70 0.37 3.79 -1.69
CA PHE A 70 0.56 3.58 -0.26
C PHE A 70 -0.67 4.07 0.51
N PHE A 71 -1.01 3.42 1.61
CA PHE A 71 -2.08 3.91 2.48
C PHE A 71 -1.79 5.32 3.02
N SER A 72 -0.52 5.66 3.18
CA SER A 72 -0.08 7.03 3.49
C SER A 72 -0.39 8.04 2.36
N ASP A 73 -0.40 7.64 1.08
CA ASP A 73 -0.84 8.52 -0.02
C ASP A 73 -2.33 8.83 0.07
N VAL A 74 -3.13 7.84 0.46
CA VAL A 74 -4.57 8.03 0.68
C VAL A 74 -4.79 9.04 1.80
N THR A 75 -4.05 8.91 2.90
CA THR A 75 -4.10 9.85 4.03
C THR A 75 -3.65 11.25 3.60
N LEU A 76 -2.55 11.38 2.87
CA LEU A 76 -2.10 12.63 2.28
C LEU A 76 -3.13 13.25 1.34
N ARG A 77 -3.87 12.43 0.58
CA ARG A 77 -4.91 12.89 -0.33
C ARG A 77 -6.13 13.43 0.40
N LEU A 78 -6.52 12.81 1.52
CA LEU A 78 -7.58 13.31 2.41
C LEU A 78 -7.17 14.64 3.03
N ASP A 79 -5.96 14.71 3.56
CA ASP A 79 -5.42 15.90 4.21
C ASP A 79 -5.30 17.08 3.22
N LYS A 80 -4.89 16.84 1.96
CA LYS A 80 -4.94 17.84 0.87
C LYS A 80 -6.34 18.36 0.56
N GLN A 81 -7.39 17.61 0.91
CA GLN A 81 -8.80 18.03 0.78
C GLN A 81 -9.32 18.70 2.06
N GLY A 82 -8.46 18.91 3.07
CA GLY A 82 -8.86 19.43 4.38
C GLY A 82 -9.71 18.44 5.16
N LYS A 83 -9.52 17.13 4.94
CA LYS A 83 -10.24 16.06 5.62
C LYS A 83 -9.29 15.14 6.36
N ASP A 84 -9.81 14.45 7.36
CA ASP A 84 -9.14 13.34 8.04
C ASP A 84 -10.00 12.07 8.00
N TRP A 85 -9.55 11.01 8.68
CA TRP A 85 -10.30 9.76 8.77
C TRP A 85 -11.56 9.89 9.65
N ALA A 86 -11.54 10.77 10.65
CA ALA A 86 -12.66 10.98 11.57
C ALA A 86 -13.86 11.63 10.87
N ASP A 87 -13.64 12.46 9.85
CA ASP A 87 -14.70 12.99 8.96
C ASP A 87 -15.54 11.87 8.29
N PHE A 88 -14.98 10.66 8.20
CA PHE A 88 -15.65 9.49 7.65
C PHE A 88 -16.09 8.48 8.72
N GLY A 89 -15.95 8.82 10.00
CA GLY A 89 -16.21 7.94 11.13
C GLY A 89 -15.24 6.77 11.20
N ALA A 90 -14.01 6.95 10.72
CA ALA A 90 -12.98 5.94 10.65
C ALA A 90 -11.74 6.34 11.45
N ASP A 91 -11.01 5.33 11.90
CA ASP A 91 -9.70 5.49 12.52
C ASP A 91 -8.64 4.90 11.58
N TYR A 92 -7.47 5.55 11.49
CA TYR A 92 -6.40 5.16 10.56
C TYR A 92 -5.96 3.71 10.77
N GLU A 93 -5.67 3.33 12.02
CA GLU A 93 -5.21 1.99 12.36
C GLU A 93 -6.34 0.99 12.20
N ALA A 94 -7.57 1.33 12.61
CA ALA A 94 -8.72 0.46 12.44
C ALA A 94 -9.00 0.11 10.98
N VAL A 95 -8.79 1.05 10.04
CA VAL A 95 -8.94 0.80 8.60
C VAL A 95 -7.84 -0.13 8.09
N ILE A 96 -6.58 0.05 8.51
CA ILE A 96 -5.50 -0.88 8.15
C ILE A 96 -5.84 -2.27 8.68
N ASP A 97 -6.20 -2.38 9.96
CA ASP A 97 -6.54 -3.64 10.62
C ASP A 97 -7.67 -4.38 9.92
N GLU A 98 -8.71 -3.67 9.49
CA GLU A 98 -9.83 -4.23 8.73
C GLU A 98 -9.35 -4.78 7.37
N LEU A 99 -8.57 -3.98 6.63
CA LEU A 99 -8.09 -4.36 5.29
C LEU A 99 -7.11 -5.53 5.33
N VAL A 100 -6.23 -5.59 6.35
CA VAL A 100 -5.32 -6.72 6.58
C VAL A 100 -6.08 -7.99 6.97
N LYS A 101 -7.24 -7.88 7.62
CA LYS A 101 -8.09 -9.03 7.97
C LYS A 101 -9.08 -9.42 6.87
N ALA A 102 -9.13 -8.67 5.76
CA ALA A 102 -10.06 -8.95 4.67
C ALA A 102 -9.74 -10.32 4.00
N PRO A 103 -10.76 -11.17 3.74
CA PRO A 103 -10.58 -12.50 3.18
C PRO A 103 -10.38 -12.45 1.65
N VAL A 104 -9.34 -11.74 1.22
CA VAL A 104 -8.94 -11.58 -0.19
C VAL A 104 -7.48 -11.96 -0.36
N PRO A 105 -6.99 -12.16 -1.61
CA PRO A 105 -5.56 -12.30 -1.86
C PRO A 105 -4.77 -11.12 -1.33
N GLN A 106 -3.75 -11.44 -0.55
CA GLN A 106 -2.79 -10.48 -0.02
C GLN A 106 -1.39 -10.97 -0.34
N LEU A 107 -0.51 -10.08 -0.78
CA LEU A 107 0.90 -10.39 -1.03
C LEU A 107 1.76 -9.66 -0.01
N TYR A 108 2.37 -10.41 0.91
CA TYR A 108 3.28 -9.88 1.92
C TYR A 108 4.61 -9.52 1.27
N MET A 109 5.19 -8.41 1.71
CA MET A 109 6.41 -7.84 1.11
C MET A 109 7.48 -7.64 2.18
N THR A 110 8.70 -8.08 1.83
CA THR A 110 9.90 -7.78 2.61
C THR A 110 10.52 -6.50 2.09
N LEU A 111 10.66 -5.49 2.95
CA LEU A 111 11.23 -4.19 2.62
C LEU A 111 12.45 -3.90 3.50
N VAL A 112 13.33 -3.03 3.03
CA VAL A 112 14.34 -2.38 3.88
C VAL A 112 13.70 -1.30 4.76
N GLN A 113 14.31 -1.01 5.91
CA GLN A 113 13.82 0.01 6.86
C GLN A 113 13.49 1.36 6.20
N LYS A 114 14.35 1.82 5.29
CA LYS A 114 14.12 3.07 4.55
C LYS A 114 12.82 3.05 3.74
N ALA A 115 12.58 1.98 2.99
CA ALA A 115 11.38 1.85 2.17
C ALA A 115 10.12 1.72 3.04
N HIS A 116 10.21 1.01 4.17
CA HIS A 116 9.13 0.92 5.15
C HIS A 116 8.79 2.27 5.80
N ALA A 117 9.79 3.04 6.21
CA ALA A 117 9.59 4.38 6.76
C ALA A 117 8.90 5.31 5.75
N ILE A 118 9.31 5.25 4.48
CA ILE A 118 8.68 6.03 3.39
C ILE A 118 7.24 5.55 3.13
N LEU A 119 7.00 4.24 3.12
CA LEU A 119 5.68 3.65 2.97
C LEU A 119 4.70 4.16 4.04
N CYS A 120 5.15 4.28 5.30
CA CYS A 120 4.33 4.70 6.43
C CYS A 120 4.22 6.23 6.57
N ASP A 121 5.05 7.00 5.87
CA ASP A 121 5.06 8.47 5.99
C ASP A 121 3.90 9.11 5.22
N ALA A 122 2.99 9.74 5.97
CA ALA A 122 1.89 10.56 5.46
C ALA A 122 2.10 12.06 5.73
N SER A 123 3.32 12.51 6.00
CA SER A 123 3.61 13.93 6.24
C SER A 123 3.69 14.74 4.94
N ARG A 124 3.23 16.00 4.99
CA ARG A 124 3.30 16.92 3.84
C ARG A 124 4.75 17.27 3.45
N ASP A 125 5.61 17.39 4.45
CA ASP A 125 6.99 17.87 4.31
C ASP A 125 8.00 16.74 4.04
N GLY A 126 7.52 15.49 4.06
CA GLY A 126 8.31 14.27 3.92
C GLY A 126 9.06 13.89 5.19
N VAL A 127 9.52 12.64 5.24
CA VAL A 127 10.27 12.10 6.37
C VAL A 127 11.76 12.45 6.33
N ARG A 128 12.35 12.68 7.51
CA ARG A 128 13.81 12.73 7.71
C ARG A 128 14.27 11.44 8.40
N LEU A 129 15.23 10.78 7.81
CA LEU A 129 15.81 9.54 8.31
C LEU A 129 17.13 9.84 9.01
N TYR A 130 17.23 9.42 10.26
CA TYR A 130 18.42 9.61 11.10
C TYR A 130 19.16 8.28 11.21
N TYR A 131 20.40 8.25 10.75
CA TYR A 131 21.23 7.04 10.77
C TYR A 131 22.15 7.02 12.00
N PRO A 132 22.58 5.83 12.48
CA PRO A 132 23.45 5.72 13.66
C PRO A 132 24.79 6.47 13.57
N GLY A 133 25.25 6.79 12.35
CA GLY A 133 26.46 7.59 12.10
C GLY A 133 26.28 9.10 12.26
N GLY A 134 25.08 9.58 12.59
CA GLY A 134 24.75 11.01 12.67
C GLY A 134 24.30 11.63 11.34
N ASP A 135 24.35 10.86 10.25
CA ASP A 135 23.85 11.28 8.96
C ASP A 135 22.32 11.45 9.00
N VAL A 136 21.84 12.51 8.34
CA VAL A 136 20.41 12.80 8.18
C VAL A 136 20.10 12.86 6.70
N GLU A 137 19.19 12.00 6.25
CA GLU A 137 18.67 12.03 4.90
C GLU A 137 17.26 12.61 4.89
N HIS A 138 17.01 13.59 4.03
CA HIS A 138 15.65 14.08 3.77
C HIS A 138 15.08 13.31 2.58
N VAL A 139 13.97 12.60 2.82
CA VAL A 139 13.24 11.92 1.76
C VAL A 139 12.58 12.98 0.87
N THR A 140 13.11 13.09 -0.36
CA THR A 140 12.55 13.98 -1.38
C THR A 140 11.36 13.32 -2.08
N PRO A 141 10.52 14.10 -2.79
CA PRO A 141 9.48 13.54 -3.65
C PRO A 141 10.00 12.52 -4.66
N GLN A 142 11.22 12.72 -5.18
CA GLN A 142 11.85 11.77 -6.10
C GLN A 142 12.17 10.46 -5.40
N VAL A 143 12.74 10.50 -4.19
CA VAL A 143 13.03 9.27 -3.41
C VAL A 143 11.75 8.50 -3.12
N ARG A 144 10.65 9.19 -2.78
CA ARG A 144 9.34 8.54 -2.61
C ARG A 144 8.87 7.89 -3.91
N ALA A 145 8.94 8.60 -5.03
CA ALA A 145 8.57 8.06 -6.35
C ALA A 145 9.41 6.84 -6.76
N ASP A 146 10.70 6.82 -6.44
CA ASP A 146 11.58 5.68 -6.69
C ASP A 146 11.15 4.45 -5.88
N VAL A 147 10.72 4.64 -4.62
CA VAL A 147 10.16 3.54 -3.80
C VAL A 147 8.85 3.02 -4.38
N HIS A 148 7.96 3.90 -4.85
CA HIS A 148 6.74 3.49 -5.57
C HIS A 148 7.07 2.66 -6.81
N ALA A 149 8.03 3.10 -7.62
CA ALA A 149 8.43 2.41 -8.85
C ALA A 149 9.05 1.04 -8.55
N ALA A 150 9.88 0.93 -7.51
CA ALA A 150 10.49 -0.33 -7.09
C ALA A 150 9.47 -1.34 -6.56
N ILE A 151 8.52 -0.88 -5.74
CA ILE A 151 7.41 -1.71 -5.24
C ILE A 151 6.50 -2.12 -6.40
N THR A 152 6.16 -1.21 -7.31
CA THR A 152 5.37 -1.51 -8.52
C THR A 152 6.04 -2.60 -9.36
N THR A 153 7.35 -2.47 -9.62
CA THR A 153 8.11 -3.48 -10.38
C THR A 153 8.07 -4.85 -9.70
N SER A 154 8.17 -4.89 -8.37
CA SER A 154 8.09 -6.14 -7.61
C SER A 154 6.69 -6.75 -7.69
N LEU A 155 5.64 -5.94 -7.56
CA LEU A 155 4.25 -6.40 -7.66
C LEU A 155 3.90 -6.88 -9.07
N GLU A 156 4.33 -6.19 -10.12
CA GLU A 156 4.10 -6.63 -11.51
C GLU A 156 4.79 -7.97 -11.82
N ARG A 157 5.94 -8.24 -11.18
CA ARG A 157 6.65 -9.51 -11.29
C ARG A 157 5.97 -10.64 -10.49
N ASP A 158 5.61 -10.37 -9.24
CA ASP A 158 5.28 -11.42 -8.26
C ASP A 158 3.77 -11.65 -8.11
N TRP A 159 2.93 -10.64 -8.37
CA TRP A 159 1.48 -10.74 -8.24
C TRP A 159 0.83 -11.72 -9.24
N PRO A 160 1.11 -11.65 -10.56
CA PRO A 160 0.49 -12.58 -11.50
C PRO A 160 0.74 -14.07 -11.18
N PRO A 161 1.99 -14.54 -10.94
CA PRO A 161 2.19 -15.95 -10.60
C PRO A 161 1.60 -16.32 -9.24
N TYR A 162 1.57 -15.40 -8.27
CA TYR A 162 0.90 -15.61 -6.99
C TYR A 162 -0.61 -15.87 -7.17
N ILE A 163 -1.31 -14.99 -7.89
CA ILE A 163 -2.76 -15.14 -8.14
C ILE A 163 -3.04 -16.37 -8.99
N GLN A 164 -2.23 -16.66 -10.01
CA GLN A 164 -2.40 -17.87 -10.82
C GLN A 164 -2.31 -19.12 -9.95
N GLY A 165 -1.35 -19.18 -9.02
CA GLY A 165 -1.25 -20.28 -8.06
C GLY A 165 -2.47 -20.41 -7.13
N LEU A 166 -3.17 -19.32 -6.83
CA LEU A 166 -4.44 -19.35 -6.08
C LEU A 166 -5.59 -19.93 -6.91
N ILE A 167 -5.65 -19.58 -8.20
CA ILE A 167 -6.65 -20.09 -9.14
C ILE A 167 -6.44 -21.59 -9.36
N ASP A 168 -5.21 -22.00 -9.65
CA ASP A 168 -4.86 -23.39 -9.99
C ASP A 168 -5.19 -24.38 -8.86
N ARG A 169 -5.10 -23.92 -7.60
CA ARG A 169 -5.45 -24.72 -6.41
C ARG A 169 -6.90 -24.59 -5.97
N GLY A 170 -7.74 -23.88 -6.72
CA GLY A 170 -9.15 -23.65 -6.43
C GLY A 170 -9.43 -22.74 -5.23
N ALA A 171 -8.43 -21.99 -4.74
CA ALA A 171 -8.57 -21.03 -3.65
C ALA A 171 -9.17 -19.70 -4.10
N LEU A 172 -9.12 -19.40 -5.41
CA LEU A 172 -9.90 -18.34 -6.05
C LEU A 172 -10.76 -18.91 -7.17
N GLN A 173 -12.03 -18.51 -7.20
CA GLN A 173 -12.94 -18.79 -8.31
C GLN A 173 -13.01 -17.57 -9.22
N THR A 174 -12.90 -17.78 -10.53
CA THR A 174 -12.93 -16.74 -11.57
C THR A 174 -14.29 -16.60 -12.23
#